data_AF-A0A417V532-F1
#
_entry.id   AF-A0A417V532-F1
#
_cell.length_a   1.000
_cell.length_b   1.000
_cell.length_c   1.000
_cell.angle_alpha   90.00
_cell.angle_beta   90.00
_cell.angle_gamma   90.00
#
_symmetry.space_group_name_H-M   'P 1'
#
loop_
_entity.id
_entity.type
_entity.pdbx_description
1 polymer ?
#
loop_
_entity_poly.entity_id
_entity_poly.type
_entity_poly.pdbx_seq_one_letter_code
_entity_poly.pdbx_strand_id
1 'polypeptide(L)'
;MKYSKTIAEITIEICEKAIGEDLVLTLSGGEKPHIGCVVQAVPRPSLSGDGTISVTSSVINLTGHKDEFLCRRLAENRCRETGKVVVCTGGVHMDHITGEQIEELLKNIDRMMTE
;
A
#
# COMPACT_ATOMS: atom_id res chain seq x y z
N MET A 1 -10.99 9.19 -1.73
CA MET A 1 -11.67 8.04 -2.36
C MET A 1 -11.52 6.84 -1.44
N LYS A 2 -12.51 5.94 -1.41
CA LYS A 2 -12.50 4.76 -0.54
C LYS A 2 -12.78 3.53 -1.41
N TYR A 3 -11.93 2.52 -1.26
CA TYR A 3 -11.98 1.25 -1.98
C TYR A 3 -12.13 0.13 -0.96
N SER A 4 -13.00 -0.83 -1.22
CA SER A 4 -13.21 -1.98 -0.35
C SER A 4 -13.39 -3.24 -1.17
N LYS A 5 -12.66 -4.31 -0.81
CA LYS A 5 -12.74 -5.61 -1.49
C LYS A 5 -12.43 -6.72 -0.51
N THR A 6 -13.12 -7.84 -0.64
CA THR A 6 -12.80 -9.08 0.07
C THR A 6 -11.87 -9.91 -0.82
N ILE A 7 -10.68 -10.22 -0.32
CA ILE A 7 -9.66 -11.04 -0.98
C ILE A 7 -9.23 -12.10 0.01
N ALA A 8 -9.20 -13.38 -0.40
CA ALA A 8 -8.76 -14.47 0.47
C ALA A 8 -9.49 -14.51 1.84
N GLU A 9 -10.79 -14.21 1.85
CA GLU A 9 -11.66 -14.09 3.05
C GLU A 9 -11.35 -12.91 3.98
N ILE A 10 -10.44 -12.01 3.57
CA ILE A 10 -10.11 -10.78 4.29
C ILE A 10 -10.74 -9.59 3.58
N THR A 11 -11.59 -8.84 4.28
CA THR A 11 -12.05 -7.55 3.80
C THR A 11 -10.97 -6.50 4.03
N ILE A 12 -10.50 -5.90 2.95
CA ILE A 12 -9.50 -4.85 2.91
C ILE A 12 -10.17 -3.55 2.49
N GLU A 13 -9.80 -2.47 3.16
CA GLU A 13 -10.22 -1.12 2.85
C GLU A 13 -8.99 -0.23 2.65
N ILE A 14 -9.01 0.52 1.55
CA ILE A 14 -8.00 1.52 1.22
C ILE A 14 -8.71 2.87 1.11
N CYS A 15 -8.29 3.85 1.88
CA CYS A 15 -8.73 5.23 1.69
C CYS A 15 -7.60 6.09 1.14
N GLU A 16 -7.86 6.78 0.04
CA GLU A 16 -6.99 7.79 -0.56
C GLU A 16 -7.50 9.20 -0.21
N LYS A 17 -6.60 10.06 0.26
CA LYS A 17 -6.87 11.47 0.52
C LYS A 17 -5.75 12.32 -0.06
N ALA A 18 -6.12 13.36 -0.81
CA ALA A 18 -5.16 14.36 -1.26
C ALA A 18 -4.77 15.31 -0.11
N ILE A 19 -3.48 15.66 -0.06
CA ILE A 19 -2.93 16.72 0.79
C ILE A 19 -2.19 17.68 -0.15
N GLY A 20 -2.90 18.71 -0.63
CA GLY A 20 -2.38 19.55 -1.71
C GLY A 20 -2.11 18.72 -2.96
N GLU A 21 -0.85 18.69 -3.41
CA GLU A 21 -0.44 17.89 -4.56
C GLU A 21 -0.15 16.43 -4.21
N ASP A 22 0.08 16.12 -2.94
CA ASP A 22 0.49 14.79 -2.44
C ASP A 22 -0.71 13.91 -2.08
N LEU A 23 -0.46 12.63 -1.84
CA LEU A 23 -1.49 11.65 -1.46
C LEU A 23 -1.14 10.94 -0.15
N VAL A 24 -2.17 10.72 0.67
CA VAL A 24 -2.13 9.80 1.80
C VAL A 24 -3.07 8.63 1.52
N LEU A 25 -2.54 7.42 1.68
CA LEU A 25 -3.27 6.16 1.65
C LEU A 25 -3.34 5.58 3.06
N THR A 26 -4.52 5.20 3.51
CA THR A 26 -4.69 4.38 4.72
C THR A 26 -5.16 2.99 4.33
N LEU A 27 -4.46 1.97 4.83
CA LEU A 27 -4.81 0.56 4.67
C LEU A 27 -5.36 0.02 5.98
N SER A 28 -6.53 -0.61 5.93
CA SER A 28 -7.13 -1.28 7.07
C SER A 28 -7.84 -2.54 6.62
N GLY A 29 -7.84 -3.59 7.44
CA GLY A 29 -8.58 -4.80 7.10
C GLY A 29 -8.44 -5.91 8.14
N GLY A 30 -9.18 -6.98 7.90
CA GLY A 30 -9.27 -8.10 8.81
C GLY A 30 -9.98 -7.76 10.13
N GLU A 31 -9.68 -8.52 11.17
CA GLU A 31 -10.42 -8.48 12.43
C GLU A 31 -9.91 -7.38 13.39
N LYS A 32 -8.61 -7.07 13.32
CA LYS A 32 -7.95 -6.09 14.21
C LYS A 32 -7.09 -5.11 13.40
N PRO A 33 -7.71 -4.16 12.67
CA PRO A 33 -6.98 -3.12 11.97
C PRO A 33 -6.10 -2.31 12.93
N HIS A 34 -4.90 -1.96 12.50
CA HIS A 34 -3.92 -1.23 13.32
C HIS A 34 -2.95 -0.45 12.42
N ILE A 35 -2.08 0.35 13.02
CA ILE A 35 -0.95 0.97 12.29
C ILE A 35 0.27 0.09 12.53
N GLY A 36 0.67 -0.67 11.52
CA GLY A 36 1.84 -1.54 11.58
C GLY A 36 3.06 -0.97 10.87
N CYS A 37 2.87 -0.04 9.94
CA CYS A 37 3.96 0.64 9.25
C CYS A 37 3.55 1.99 8.67
N VAL A 38 4.56 2.79 8.32
CA VAL A 38 4.46 3.99 7.49
C VAL A 38 5.47 3.88 6.36
N VAL A 39 5.01 4.13 5.13
CA VAL A 39 5.86 4.18 3.94
C VAL A 39 5.68 5.52 3.24
N GLN A 40 6.79 6.20 2.95
CA GLN A 40 6.81 7.37 2.08
C GLN A 40 7.47 7.01 0.74
N ALA A 41 6.70 7.14 -0.34
CA ALA A 41 7.13 6.94 -1.70
C ALA A 41 7.31 8.30 -2.41
N VAL A 42 8.46 8.49 -3.04
CA VAL A 42 8.83 9.71 -3.78
C VAL A 42 9.13 9.35 -5.24
N PRO A 43 8.49 9.99 -6.22
CA PRO A 43 8.73 9.72 -7.62
C PRO A 43 10.06 10.33 -8.05
N ARG A 44 10.77 9.66 -8.96
CA ARG A 44 11.99 10.17 -9.57
C ARG A 44 12.14 9.65 -11.00
N PRO A 45 12.92 10.32 -11.86
CA PRO A 45 13.35 9.73 -13.12
C PRO A 45 14.06 8.39 -12.88
N SER A 46 13.79 7.41 -13.75
CA SER A 46 14.47 6.12 -13.72
C SER A 46 15.99 6.26 -13.92
N LEU A 47 16.77 5.41 -13.24
CA LEU A 47 18.23 5.36 -13.44
C LEU A 47 18.60 4.70 -14.78
N SER A 48 17.68 3.95 -15.40
CA SER A 48 17.90 3.39 -16.74
C SER A 48 17.92 4.45 -17.83
N GLY A 49 17.40 5.66 -17.57
CA GLY A 49 17.33 6.74 -18.55
C GLY A 49 16.26 6.55 -19.64
N ASP A 50 15.37 5.57 -19.50
CA ASP A 50 14.29 5.25 -20.45
C ASP A 50 13.08 6.21 -20.39
N GLY A 51 13.18 7.28 -19.59
CA GLY A 51 12.10 8.25 -19.40
C GLY A 51 10.97 7.78 -18.48
N THR A 52 11.05 6.58 -17.91
CA THR A 52 10.06 6.08 -16.95
C THR A 52 10.22 6.71 -15.57
N ILE A 53 9.12 6.74 -14.80
CA ILE A 53 9.14 7.14 -13.39
C ILE A 53 9.50 5.91 -12.54
N SER A 54 10.59 6.03 -11.79
CA SER A 54 10.93 5.14 -10.68
C SER A 54 10.48 5.73 -9.35
N VAL A 55 10.50 4.92 -8.29
CA VAL A 55 10.09 5.36 -6.96
C VAL A 55 11.19 5.04 -5.95
N THR A 56 11.42 5.97 -5.03
CA THR A 56 12.24 5.75 -3.83
C THR A 56 11.30 5.65 -2.62
N SER A 57 11.48 4.63 -1.79
CA SER A 57 10.62 4.37 -0.63
C SER A 57 11.40 4.42 0.67
N SER A 58 10.90 5.17 1.64
CA SER A 58 11.37 5.16 3.03
C SER A 58 10.33 4.46 3.91
N VAL A 59 10.77 3.51 4.73
CA VAL A 59 9.88 2.65 5.53
C VAL A 59 10.19 2.79 7.01
N ILE A 60 9.14 2.94 7.82
CA ILE A 60 9.19 2.88 9.28
C ILE A 60 8.19 1.83 9.74
N ASN A 61 8.68 0.71 10.24
CA ASN A 61 7.86 -0.38 10.76
C ASN A 61 7.64 -0.24 12.27
N LEU A 62 6.43 -0.52 12.73
CA LEU A 62 6.17 -0.75 14.15
C LEU A 62 6.74 -2.11 14.55
N THR A 63 7.41 -2.18 15.70
CA THR A 63 8.10 -3.41 16.10
C THR A 63 7.13 -4.58 16.25
N GLY A 64 7.44 -5.72 15.63
CA GLY A 64 6.60 -6.93 15.65
C GLY A 64 5.57 -7.01 14.53
N HIS A 65 5.43 -5.95 13.72
CA HIS A 65 4.50 -5.89 12.59
C HIS A 65 5.16 -6.21 11.26
N LYS A 66 4.39 -6.76 10.33
CA LYS A 66 4.85 -7.15 8.99
C LYS A 66 4.17 -6.37 7.86
N ASP A 67 3.38 -5.35 8.16
CA ASP A 67 2.47 -4.69 7.20
C ASP A 67 3.15 -3.93 6.05
N GLU A 68 4.48 -3.77 6.11
CA GLU A 68 5.29 -3.10 5.08
C GLU A 68 4.95 -3.57 3.67
N PHE A 69 4.79 -4.88 3.45
CA PHE A 69 4.63 -5.43 2.10
C PHE A 69 3.40 -4.85 1.38
N LEU A 70 2.30 -4.63 2.10
CA LEU A 70 1.08 -4.05 1.53
C LEU A 70 1.23 -2.54 1.37
N CYS A 71 1.62 -1.83 2.43
CA CYS A 71 1.70 -0.38 2.40
C CYS A 71 2.75 0.13 1.41
N ARG A 72 3.90 -0.56 1.32
CA ARG A 72 4.95 -0.20 0.37
C ARG A 72 4.50 -0.40 -1.06
N ARG A 73 3.85 -1.54 -1.35
CA ARG A 73 3.34 -1.83 -2.68
C ARG A 73 2.32 -0.78 -3.12
N LEU A 74 1.36 -0.45 -2.26
CA LEU A 74 0.36 0.58 -2.51
C LEU A 74 0.98 1.96 -2.72
N ALA A 75 1.90 2.38 -1.85
CA ALA A 75 2.57 3.67 -1.96
C ALA A 75 3.38 3.77 -3.27
N GLU A 76 4.18 2.74 -3.60
CA GLU A 76 5.02 2.74 -4.79
C GLU A 76 4.21 2.75 -6.08
N ASN A 77 3.15 1.95 -6.16
CA ASN A 77 2.31 1.90 -7.35
C ASN A 77 1.59 3.22 -7.57
N ARG A 78 0.95 3.75 -6.52
CA ARG A 78 0.21 4.99 -6.64
C ARG A 78 1.14 6.18 -6.93
N CYS A 79 2.33 6.20 -6.34
CA CYS A 79 3.36 7.20 -6.62
C CYS A 79 3.80 7.16 -8.08
N ARG A 80 4.06 5.97 -8.63
CA ARG A 80 4.46 5.79 -10.03
C ARG A 80 3.38 6.22 -11.02
N GLU A 81 2.14 5.86 -10.75
CA GLU A 81 0.99 6.19 -11.60
C GLU A 81 0.71 7.69 -11.65
N THR A 82 0.82 8.36 -10.49
CA THR A 82 0.39 9.75 -10.35
C THR A 82 1.53 10.75 -10.49
N GLY A 83 2.78 10.30 -10.37
CA GLY A 83 3.95 11.18 -10.31
C GLY A 83 3.99 12.07 -9.07
N LYS A 84 3.27 11.71 -7.99
CA LYS A 84 3.15 12.47 -6.75
C LYS A 84 3.85 11.78 -5.59
N VAL A 85 4.17 12.53 -4.54
CA VAL A 85 4.60 11.91 -3.27
C VAL A 85 3.39 11.22 -2.64
N VAL A 86 3.60 10.00 -2.17
CA VAL A 86 2.56 9.17 -1.54
C VAL A 86 3.03 8.66 -0.20
N VAL A 87 2.25 8.90 0.84
CA VAL A 87 2.41 8.22 2.13
C VAL A 87 1.36 7.12 2.23
N CYS A 88 1.76 5.90 2.59
CA CYS A 88 0.83 4.84 2.97
C CYS A 88 1.09 4.40 4.41
N THR A 89 0.02 4.26 5.19
CA THR A 89 0.09 3.80 6.58
C THR A 89 -1.06 2.85 6.88
N GLY A 90 -0.84 1.92 7.80
CA GLY A 90 -1.90 1.01 8.24
C GLY A 90 -1.42 -0.41 8.49
N GLY A 91 -2.36 -1.33 8.48
CA GLY A 91 -2.11 -2.72 8.81
C GLY A 91 -3.37 -3.57 8.76
N VAL A 92 -3.16 -4.86 8.50
CA VAL A 92 -4.22 -5.86 8.32
C VAL A 92 -3.93 -7.01 9.25
N HIS A 93 -4.92 -7.40 10.06
CA HIS A 93 -4.76 -8.53 10.98
C HIS A 93 -5.79 -9.61 10.67
N MET A 94 -5.32 -10.80 10.31
CA MET A 94 -6.13 -12.01 10.21
C MET A 94 -5.43 -13.11 10.99
N ASP A 95 -6.15 -13.75 11.92
CA ASP A 95 -5.62 -14.89 12.64
C ASP A 95 -5.42 -16.08 11.68
N HIS A 96 -4.29 -16.77 11.83
CA HIS A 96 -3.94 -17.96 11.05
C HIS A 96 -3.88 -17.79 9.52
N ILE A 97 -3.60 -16.59 9.02
CA ILE A 97 -3.42 -16.34 7.58
C ILE A 97 -2.38 -17.30 6.98
N THR A 98 -2.73 -17.98 5.89
CA THR A 98 -1.84 -18.90 5.19
C THR A 98 -0.94 -18.16 4.19
N GLY A 99 0.17 -18.78 3.79
CA GLY A 99 1.04 -18.24 2.75
C GLY A 99 0.32 -18.02 1.41
N GLU A 100 -0.60 -18.92 1.06
CA GLU A 100 -1.42 -18.81 -0.16
C GLU A 100 -2.34 -17.59 -0.12
N GLN A 101 -2.99 -17.34 1.04
CA GLN A 101 -3.83 -16.15 1.24
C GLN A 101 -3.00 -14.85 1.18
N ILE A 102 -1.78 -14.85 1.73
CA ILE A 102 -0.86 -13.71 1.62
C ILE A 102 -0.51 -13.44 0.15
N GLU A 103 -0.19 -14.47 -0.61
CA GLU A 103 0.11 -14.34 -2.04
C GLU A 103 -1.08 -13.83 -2.84
N GLU A 104 -2.28 -14.34 -2.58
CA GLU A 104 -3.50 -13.91 -3.25
C GLU A 104 -3.80 -12.44 -2.93
N LEU A 105 -3.63 -12.03 -1.67
CA LEU A 105 -3.76 -10.64 -1.26
C LEU A 105 -2.76 -9.74 -2.01
N LEU A 106 -1.48 -10.13 -2.06
CA LEU A 106 -0.43 -9.41 -2.77
C LEU A 106 -0.68 -9.29 -4.27
N LYS A 107 -1.24 -10.32 -4.91
CA LYS A 107 -1.55 -10.31 -6.36
C LYS A 107 -2.71 -9.38 -6.70
N ASN A 108 -3.62 -9.16 -5.77
CA ASN A 108 -4.87 -8.44 -6.02
C ASN A 108 -4.92 -7.03 -5.43
N ILE A 109 -4.06 -6.69 -4.47
CA ILE A 109 -4.10 -5.38 -3.79
C ILE A 109 -3.85 -4.21 -4.77
N ASP A 110 -3.00 -4.43 -5.77
CA ASP A 110 -2.69 -3.42 -6.80
C ASP A 110 -3.92 -3.07 -7.65
N ARG A 111 -4.83 -4.03 -7.84
CA ARG A 111 -6.04 -3.86 -8.65
C ARG A 111 -7.15 -3.12 -7.90
N MET A 112 -7.05 -3.02 -6.57
CA MET A 112 -8.09 -2.40 -5.75
C MET A 112 -8.22 -0.89 -5.98
N MET A 113 -7.16 -0.23 -6.48
CA MET A 113 -7.17 1.21 -6.72
C MET A 113 -7.45 1.58 -8.18
N THR A 114 -7.54 0.60 -9.06
CA THR A 114 -7.74 0.76 -10.52
C THR A 114 -9.15 0.39 -10.99
N GLU A 115 -9.91 -0.34 -10.17
CA GLU A 115 -11.31 -0.73 -10.39
C GLU A 115 -12.26 0.19 -9.59
#